data_AF-A0A0A8ESZ5-F1
#
_entry.id   AF-A0A0A8ESZ5-F1
#
_cell.length_a   1.000
_cell.length_b   1.000
_cell.length_c   1.000
_cell.angle_alpha   90.00
_cell.angle_beta   90.00
_cell.angle_gamma   90.00
#
_symmetry.space_group_name_H-M   'P 1'
#
loop_
_entity.id
_entity.type
_entity.pdbx_description
1 polymer ?
#
loop_
_entity_poly.entity_id
_entity_poly.type
_entity_poly.pdbx_seq_one_letter_code
_entity_poly.pdbx_strand_id
1 'polypeptide(L)' 'MEIARLPEGAVAMRNSACPDDPPLRYTAAEWEAFILGARDGEFDLK' A
#
# COMPACT_ATOMS: atom_id res chain seq x y z
N MET A 1 -0.45 9.13 -6.80
CA MET A 1 -0.71 7.98 -5.93
C MET A 1 -1.86 8.35 -5.00
N GLU A 2 -2.85 7.49 -4.87
CA GLU A 2 -4.01 7.68 -3.99
C GLU A 2 -4.10 6.53 -2.98
N ILE A 3 -4.47 6.86 -1.74
CA ILE A 3 -4.58 5.89 -0.63
C ILE A 3 -5.92 6.08 0.07
N ALA A 4 -6.61 4.97 0.35
CA ALA A 4 -7.82 4.94 1.17
C ALA A 4 -7.67 3.96 2.34
N ARG A 5 -8.08 4.41 3.54
CA ARG A 5 -8.23 3.51 4.69
C ARG A 5 -9.57 2.78 4.60
N LEU A 6 -9.55 1.49 4.90
CA LEU A 6 -10.70 0.61 4.87
C LEU A 6 -11.03 0.14 6.30
N PRO A 7 -12.18 -0.52 6.50
CA PRO A 7 -12.50 -1.15 7.78
C PRO A 7 -11.40 -2.12 8.24
N GLU A 8 -11.33 -2.35 9.55
CA GLU A 8 -10.38 -3.28 10.19
C GLU A 8 -8.90 -2.95 9.94
N GLY A 9 -8.58 -1.71 9.53
CA GLY A 9 -7.21 -1.26 9.31
C GLY A 9 -6.62 -1.64 7.95
N ALA A 10 -7.41 -2.23 7.05
CA ALA A 10 -7.00 -2.50 5.67
C ALA A 10 -6.75 -1.19 4.88
N VAL A 11 -6.00 -1.29 3.79
CA VAL A 11 -5.62 -0.16 2.94
C VAL A 11 -5.81 -0.50 1.47
N ALA A 12 -6.39 0.43 0.70
CA ALA A 12 -6.40 0.38 -0.76
C ALA A 12 -5.47 1.46 -1.32
N MET A 13 -4.67 1.10 -2.31
CA MET A 13 -3.71 1.96 -2.98
C MET A 13 -3.94 1.93 -4.50
N ARG A 14 -4.00 3.10 -5.14
CA ARG A 14 -4.25 3.21 -6.59
C ARG A 14 -3.30 4.18 -7.25
N ASN A 15 -2.85 3.83 -8.46
CA ASN A 15 -2.14 4.76 -9.33
C ASN A 15 -3.13 5.82 -9.87
N SER A 16 -2.97 7.06 -9.44
CA SER A 16 -3.82 8.17 -9.89
C SER A 16 -3.69 8.46 -11.40
N ALA A 17 -2.62 8.01 -12.06
CA ALA A 17 -2.47 8.12 -13.52
C ALA A 17 -3.25 7.04 -14.29
N CYS A 18 -3.71 5.98 -13.62
CA CYS A 18 -4.52 4.91 -14.20
C CYS A 18 -5.76 4.66 -13.31
N PRO A 19 -6.73 5.58 -13.26
CA PRO A 19 -7.84 5.52 -12.30
C PRO A 19 -8.82 4.36 -12.55
N ASP A 20 -8.85 3.83 -13.78
CA ASP A 20 -9.69 2.70 -14.19
C ASP A 20 -9.10 1.35 -13.77
N ASP A 21 -7.80 1.30 -13.42
CA ASP A 21 -7.17 0.09 -12.91
C ASP A 21 -7.68 -0.22 -11.49
N PRO A 22 -7.89 -1.51 -11.16
CA PRO A 22 -8.31 -1.90 -9.82
C PRO A 22 -7.23 -1.52 -8.80
N PRO A 23 -7.61 -1.04 -7.59
CA PRO A 23 -6.64 -0.72 -6.56
C PRO A 23 -5.98 -1.98 -6.01
N LEU A 24 -4.71 -1.86 -5.62
CA LEU A 24 -4.05 -2.84 -4.76
C LEU A 24 -4.67 -2.77 -3.36
N ARG A 25 -5.10 -3.90 -2.81
CA ARG A 25 -5.65 -3.99 -1.46
C ARG A 25 -4.70 -4.76 -0.56
N TYR A 26 -4.45 -4.18 0.60
CA TYR A 26 -3.67 -4.75 1.68
C TYR A 26 -4.59 -4.99 2.87
N THR A 27 -4.48 -6.16 3.47
CA THR A 27 -4.97 -6.39 4.84
C THR A 27 -4.18 -5.51 5.82
N ALA A 28 -4.68 -5.38 7.06
CA ALA A 28 -3.95 -4.65 8.09
C ALA A 28 -2.54 -5.22 8.33
N ALA A 29 -2.40 -6.55 8.36
CA ALA A 29 -1.13 -7.23 8.58
C ALA A 29 -0.14 -7.02 7.42
N GLU A 30 -0.60 -7.12 6.17
CA GLU A 30 0.26 -6.86 5.00
C GLU A 30 0.71 -5.41 4.94
N TRP A 31 -0.17 -4.47 5.31
CA TRP A 31 0.18 -3.05 5.35
C TRP A 31 1.21 -2.73 6.43
N GLU A 32 1.09 -3.34 7.61
CA GLU A 32 2.09 -3.24 8.68
C GLU A 32 3.44 -3.79 8.22
N ALA A 33 3.45 -5.00 7.63
CA ALA A 33 4.66 -5.60 7.08
C ALA A 33 5.30 -4.71 6.00
N PHE A 34 4.50 -4.15 5.09
CA PHE A 34 4.98 -3.23 4.06
C PHE A 34 5.67 -2.00 4.66
N ILE A 35 5.08 -1.37 5.69
CA ILE A 35 5.68 -0.21 6.36
C ILE A 35 7.00 -0.59 7.04
N LEU A 36 7.06 -1.75 7.71
CA LEU A 36 8.27 -2.20 8.39
C LEU A 36 9.39 -2.46 7.37
N GLY A 37 9.14 -3.20 6.30
CA GLY A 37 10.12 -3.43 5.23
C GLY A 37 10.59 -2.12 4.58
N ALA A 38 9.68 -1.17 4.35
CA ALA A 38 10.04 0.15 3.83
C ALA A 38 10.93 0.96 4.78
N ARG A 39 10.74 0.85 6.10
CA ARG A 39 11.61 1.49 7.11
C ARG A 39 12.98 0.82 7.20
N ASP A 40 13.04 -0.48 6.99
CA ASP A 40 14.28 -1.27 6.99
C ASP A 40 15.08 -1.12 5.68
N GLY A 41 14.60 -0.31 4.73
CA GLY A 41 15.28 -0.03 3.47
C GLY A 41 15.16 -1.15 2.44
N GLU A 42 14.16 -2.04 2.56
CA GLU A 42 13.97 -3.18 1.64
C GLU A 42 13.77 -2.73 0.18
N PHE A 43 13.25 -1.52 -0.03
CA PHE A 43 12.99 -0.94 -1.34
C PHE A 43 14.03 0.08 -1.79
N ASP A 44 15.13 0.25 -1.06
CA ASP A 44 16.21 1.14 -1.48
C ASP A 44 16.90 0.55 -2.72
N LEU A 45 16.76 1.25 -3.85
CA LEU A 45 17.39 0.86 -5.11
C LEU A 45 18.91 1.06 -4.98
N LYS A 46 19.66 -0.03 -5.18
CA LYS A 46 21.13 0.00 -5.25
C LYS A 46 21.64 0.62 -6.55
#